data_AF-A0A7S3RZ90-F1
#
_entry.id   AF-A0A7S3RZ90-F1
#
_cell.length_a   1.000
_cell.length_b   1.000
_cell.length_c   1.000
_cell.angle_alpha   90.00
_cell.angle_beta   90.00
_cell.angle_gamma   90.00
#
_symmetry.space_group_name_H-M   'P 1'
#
loop_
_entity.id
_entity.type
_entity.pdbx_description
1 polymer ?
#
loop_
_entity_poly.entity_id
_entity_poly.type
_entity_poly.pdbx_seq_one_letter_code
_entity_poly.pdbx_strand_id
1 'polypeptide(L)'
;CWELERGHYKVVGGSRSEAQEIAAIGKPAYEKAKKHAQLFNVQSVPTRDTISQQLVEKGLLALSVEPCKRLFALIESDFTPLSLCQDAKPFLDEIAESDLFGGKLTNYITPLKQIIFFRLMKQLSEVYANMTIENFEHAASIVPFSIAEKWMANAARQHGINIQINYSHKMIVFGATRKLDMKSMRQPLIEIGYKLQQAMQRVAPEEQHKKDKLEKQQISTNIVKRIEDETRLIRQRKEEIERRKEESERRKEIQEREAMEKLKKQEAREAEAERLRQEEERHRREREREEQKRREQTMVKNKEMLEEMKKQADSLKNTNLKVAGKKITEIVAEDLEQIGIGAIEKAREAQVQRERQEKIRQRKLESKRVDHLARALREEEQTYLDDWADEIEEKDRIYLDKAEDQNTEEQRKAHEETLKERTVLMVYKPSVDNWVDERLEVRREKHRVAEEERQERGLKLIV
;
A
#
# COMPACT_ATOMS: atom_id res chain seq x y z
N CYS A 1 20.77 -2.16 31.72
CA CYS A 1 22.11 -2.00 31.14
C CYS A 1 22.14 -0.69 30.37
N TRP A 2 22.95 0.23 30.87
CA TRP A 2 23.22 1.51 30.27
C TRP A 2 24.18 1.32 29.10
N GLU A 3 23.84 1.80 27.91
CA GLU A 3 24.83 2.21 26.93
C GLU A 3 24.54 3.65 26.52
N LEU A 4 25.56 4.46 26.78
CA LEU A 4 25.57 5.90 26.79
C LEU A 4 26.47 6.27 25.62
N GLU A 5 25.90 6.44 24.42
CA GLU A 5 26.69 6.79 23.24
C GLU A 5 26.16 8.05 22.55
N ARG A 6 26.89 9.12 22.85
CA ARG A 6 27.39 10.22 22.01
C ARG A 6 26.66 10.51 20.70
N GLY A 7 26.32 11.80 20.55
CA GLY A 7 25.85 12.37 19.30
C GLY A 7 26.88 12.22 18.19
N HIS A 8 26.41 11.67 17.07
CA HIS A 8 26.77 11.94 15.68
C HIS A 8 25.82 11.04 14.90
N TYR A 9 24.73 11.57 14.33
CA TYR A 9 23.92 10.76 13.41
C TYR A 9 24.63 10.67 12.05
N LYS A 10 25.67 9.85 12.00
CA LYS A 10 25.98 9.06 10.80
C LYS A 10 24.97 7.91 10.90
N VAL A 11 23.95 7.91 10.03
CA VAL A 11 23.05 6.75 9.89
C VAL A 11 23.92 5.63 9.32
N VAL A 12 24.54 4.85 10.20
CA VAL A 12 25.27 3.65 9.84
C VAL A 12 24.23 2.59 9.48
N GLY A 13 24.11 2.31 8.19
CA GLY A 13 23.87 0.95 7.71
C GLY A 13 22.54 0.26 8.04
N GLY A 14 21.45 0.99 8.25
CA GLY A 14 20.11 0.40 8.17
C GLY A 14 19.65 0.36 6.72
N SER A 15 19.41 -0.84 6.16
CA SER A 15 18.68 -0.96 4.88
C SER A 15 17.44 -0.08 4.95
N ARG A 16 17.26 0.84 3.98
CA ARG A 16 16.03 1.63 3.90
C ARG A 16 14.84 0.66 3.94
N SER A 17 13.82 0.97 4.74
CA SER A 17 12.63 0.13 4.74
C SER A 17 11.97 0.18 3.36
N GLU A 18 11.28 -0.88 2.96
CA GLU A 18 10.55 -0.93 1.67
C GLU A 18 9.64 0.31 1.50
N ALA A 19 9.08 0.83 2.60
CA ALA A 19 8.31 2.06 2.62
C ALA A 19 9.14 3.33 2.30
N GLN A 20 10.38 3.43 2.77
CA GLN A 20 11.29 4.53 2.47
C GLN A 20 11.79 4.49 1.00
N GLU A 21 11.96 3.29 0.45
CA GLU A 21 12.35 3.10 -0.96
C GLU A 21 11.20 3.44 -1.91
N ILE A 22 9.99 3.00 -1.57
CA ILE A 22 8.76 3.35 -2.27
C ILE A 22 8.50 4.86 -2.23
N ALA A 23 8.78 5.53 -1.11
CA ALA A 23 8.65 6.98 -0.99
C ALA A 23 9.67 7.76 -1.82
N ALA A 24 10.86 7.19 -2.05
CA ALA A 24 11.94 7.85 -2.79
C ALA A 24 11.79 7.73 -4.32
N ILE A 25 11.34 6.57 -4.82
CA ILE A 25 11.32 6.25 -6.27
C ILE A 25 9.88 6.17 -6.80
N GLY A 26 8.89 6.07 -5.91
CA GLY A 26 7.48 5.87 -6.25
C GLY A 26 7.12 4.39 -6.40
N LYS A 27 5.91 4.02 -5.95
CA LYS A 27 5.36 2.65 -6.03
C LYS A 27 5.55 1.96 -7.40
N PRO A 28 5.19 2.58 -8.55
CA PRO A 28 5.27 1.89 -9.84
C PRO A 28 6.72 1.62 -10.29
N ALA A 29 7.65 2.52 -9.98
CA ALA A 29 9.06 2.33 -10.32
C ALA A 29 9.72 1.28 -9.41
N TYR A 30 9.34 1.25 -8.13
CA TYR A 30 9.79 0.24 -7.18
C TYR A 30 9.34 -1.18 -7.56
N GLU A 31 8.06 -1.36 -7.91
CA GLU A 31 7.50 -2.62 -8.41
C GLU A 31 8.27 -3.15 -9.62
N LYS A 32 8.62 -2.28 -10.57
CA LYS A 32 9.42 -2.64 -11.73
C LYS A 32 10.84 -3.07 -11.33
N ALA A 33 11.48 -2.33 -10.43
CA ALA A 33 12.80 -2.67 -9.90
C ALA A 33 12.80 -4.01 -9.14
N LYS A 34 11.74 -4.29 -8.37
CA LYS A 34 11.54 -5.57 -7.67
C LYS A 34 11.39 -6.74 -8.62
N LYS A 35 10.59 -6.58 -9.69
CA LYS A 35 10.47 -7.57 -10.77
C LYS A 35 11.81 -7.82 -11.46
N HIS A 36 12.62 -6.78 -11.71
CA HIS A 36 13.96 -6.95 -12.26
C HIS A 36 14.90 -7.68 -11.29
N ALA A 37 14.87 -7.35 -9.99
CA ALA A 37 15.70 -8.02 -8.98
C ALA A 37 15.38 -9.52 -8.86
N GLN A 38 14.10 -9.89 -8.99
CA GLN A 38 13.66 -11.29 -9.02
C GLN A 38 14.25 -12.09 -10.18
N LEU A 39 14.50 -11.46 -11.35
CA LEU A 39 15.16 -12.13 -12.48
C LEU A 39 16.61 -12.52 -12.15
N PHE A 40 17.27 -11.76 -11.28
CA PHE A 40 18.62 -12.06 -10.79
C PHE A 40 18.64 -12.96 -9.54
N ASN A 41 17.48 -13.54 -9.18
CA ASN A 41 17.29 -14.36 -7.99
C ASN A 41 17.63 -13.62 -6.68
N VAL A 42 17.47 -12.29 -6.66
CA VAL A 42 17.65 -11.46 -5.46
C VAL A 42 16.28 -11.16 -4.84
N GLN A 43 16.13 -11.40 -3.54
CA GLN A 43 14.86 -11.28 -2.82
C GLN A 43 14.40 -9.84 -2.61
N SER A 44 15.35 -8.89 -2.53
CA SER A 44 15.10 -7.46 -2.34
C SER A 44 15.75 -6.64 -3.46
N VAL A 45 15.26 -5.41 -3.66
CA VAL A 45 15.88 -4.48 -4.60
C VAL A 45 17.26 -4.09 -4.05
N PRO A 46 18.37 -4.36 -4.78
CA PRO A 46 19.69 -4.02 -4.29
C PRO A 46 19.85 -2.49 -4.25
N THR A 47 20.15 -1.96 -3.08
CA THR A 47 20.48 -0.54 -2.88
C THR A 47 21.97 -0.32 -2.75
N ARG A 48 22.43 0.90 -3.03
CA ARG A 48 23.83 1.28 -2.90
C ARG A 48 24.40 0.91 -1.53
N ASP A 49 23.66 1.13 -0.45
CA ASP A 49 24.13 0.84 0.91
C ASP A 49 24.26 -0.66 1.15
N THR A 50 23.28 -1.46 0.69
CA THR A 50 23.37 -2.94 0.78
C THR A 50 24.52 -3.50 -0.04
N ILE A 51 24.79 -2.94 -1.24
CA ILE A 51 25.93 -3.34 -2.06
C ILE A 51 27.24 -2.95 -1.38
N SER A 52 27.31 -1.76 -0.79
CA SER A 52 28.50 -1.28 -0.08
C SER A 52 28.81 -2.14 1.15
N GLN A 53 27.79 -2.56 1.90
CA GLN A 53 27.93 -3.50 3.01
C GLN A 53 28.45 -4.86 2.52
N GLN A 54 27.86 -5.41 1.46
CA GLN A 54 28.30 -6.70 0.90
C GLN A 54 29.73 -6.66 0.35
N LEU A 55 30.17 -5.54 -0.21
CA LEU A 55 31.56 -5.36 -0.66
C LEU A 55 32.55 -5.45 0.49
N VAL A 56 32.20 -4.88 1.65
CA VAL A 56 33.01 -4.91 2.87
C VAL A 56 32.98 -6.32 3.50
N GLU A 57 31.79 -6.91 3.66
CA GLU A 57 31.62 -8.27 4.22
C GLU A 57 32.39 -9.34 3.44
N LYS A 58 32.38 -9.25 2.11
CA LYS A 58 33.06 -10.21 1.23
C LYS A 58 34.54 -9.90 0.99
N GLY A 59 35.06 -8.80 1.54
CA GLY A 59 36.46 -8.40 1.39
C GLY A 59 36.88 -8.09 -0.06
N LEU A 60 35.93 -7.75 -0.94
CA LEU A 60 36.20 -7.56 -2.37
C LEU A 60 37.08 -6.33 -2.66
N LEU A 61 37.12 -5.38 -1.73
CA LEU A 61 37.99 -4.20 -1.82
C LEU A 61 39.48 -4.56 -1.80
N ALA A 62 39.86 -5.64 -1.12
CA ALA A 62 41.26 -6.09 -1.06
C ALA A 62 41.76 -6.65 -2.40
N LEU A 63 40.86 -7.13 -3.25
CA LEU A 63 41.15 -7.70 -4.57
C LEU A 63 41.13 -6.65 -5.70
N SER A 64 40.77 -5.40 -5.36
CA SER A 64 40.63 -4.32 -6.33
C SER A 64 41.96 -3.61 -6.62
N VAL A 65 42.07 -2.98 -7.79
CA VAL A 65 43.25 -2.20 -8.18
C VAL A 65 43.39 -0.99 -7.25
N GLU A 66 44.63 -0.65 -6.90
CA GLU A 66 44.95 0.40 -5.93
C GLU A 66 44.29 1.77 -6.20
N PRO A 67 44.16 2.28 -7.45
CA PRO A 67 43.46 3.53 -7.73
C PRO A 67 41.96 3.46 -7.41
N CYS A 68 41.31 2.33 -7.70
CA CYS A 68 39.90 2.12 -7.38
C CYS A 68 39.67 2.00 -5.87
N LYS A 69 40.60 1.36 -5.16
CA LYS A 69 40.57 1.22 -3.70
C LYS A 69 40.71 2.58 -3.01
N ARG A 70 41.66 3.40 -3.46
CA ARG A 70 41.86 4.77 -2.95
C ARG A 70 40.70 5.67 -3.27
N LEU A 71 40.14 5.59 -4.48
CA LEU A 71 38.96 6.35 -4.86
C LEU A 71 37.74 5.96 -4.02
N PHE A 72 37.52 4.66 -3.78
CA PHE A 72 36.44 4.19 -2.89
C PHE A 72 36.64 4.70 -1.46
N ALA A 73 37.86 4.62 -0.92
CA ALA A 73 38.16 5.15 0.41
C ALA A 73 37.95 6.67 0.48
N LEU A 74 38.38 7.42 -0.54
CA LEU A 74 38.20 8.87 -0.62
C LEU A 74 36.73 9.26 -0.70
N ILE A 75 35.93 8.53 -1.49
CA ILE A 75 34.50 8.78 -1.60
C ILE A 75 33.82 8.40 -0.30
N GLU A 76 34.03 7.22 0.27
CA GLU A 76 33.29 6.75 1.45
C GLU A 76 33.71 7.40 2.78
N SER A 77 34.98 7.75 2.93
CA SER A 77 35.50 8.39 4.13
C SER A 77 34.99 9.83 4.31
N ASP A 78 35.12 10.36 5.52
CA ASP A 78 34.89 11.77 5.80
C ASP A 78 36.05 12.57 5.17
N PHE A 79 35.73 13.46 4.24
CA PHE A 79 36.70 14.28 3.51
C PHE A 79 36.37 15.76 3.64
N THR A 80 37.37 16.61 3.42
CA THR A 80 37.23 18.06 3.37
C THR A 80 36.52 18.46 2.07
N PRO A 81 35.40 19.22 2.13
CA PRO A 81 34.58 19.50 0.94
C PRO A 81 35.38 20.06 -0.23
N LEU A 82 36.34 20.96 0.00
CA LEU A 82 37.07 21.61 -1.10
C LEU A 82 38.13 20.73 -1.77
N SER A 83 38.66 19.70 -1.10
CA SER A 83 39.76 18.90 -1.64
C SER A 83 39.29 17.66 -2.41
N LEU A 84 38.06 17.19 -2.18
CA LEU A 84 37.53 15.95 -2.78
C LEU A 84 37.81 15.83 -4.27
N CYS A 85 37.48 16.90 -5.01
CA CYS A 85 37.58 16.89 -6.45
C CYS A 85 39.04 16.98 -6.92
N GLN A 86 39.89 17.70 -6.20
CA GLN A 86 41.33 17.78 -6.49
C GLN A 86 42.01 16.44 -6.24
N ASP A 87 41.66 15.78 -5.13
CA ASP A 87 42.23 14.49 -4.72
C ASP A 87 41.71 13.34 -5.60
N ALA A 88 40.47 13.40 -6.07
CA ALA A 88 39.88 12.36 -6.92
C ALA A 88 40.32 12.43 -8.39
N LYS A 89 40.67 13.63 -8.88
CA LYS A 89 41.09 13.85 -10.27
C LYS A 89 42.24 12.93 -10.73
N PRO A 90 43.40 12.84 -10.03
CA PRO A 90 44.51 11.99 -10.47
C PRO A 90 44.10 10.51 -10.55
N PHE A 91 43.28 10.01 -9.62
CA PHE A 91 42.80 8.62 -9.67
C PHE A 91 41.83 8.37 -10.81
N LEU A 92 40.98 9.35 -11.15
CA LEU A 92 40.07 9.24 -12.29
C LEU A 92 40.82 9.25 -13.63
N ASP A 93 41.87 10.07 -13.73
CA ASP A 93 42.72 10.15 -14.93
C ASP A 93 43.57 8.87 -15.06
N GLU A 94 44.10 8.32 -13.96
CA GLU A 94 44.80 7.02 -13.95
C GLU A 94 43.88 5.85 -14.40
N ILE A 95 42.61 5.86 -13.98
CA ILE A 95 41.60 4.89 -14.43
C ILE A 95 41.21 5.12 -15.91
N ALA A 96 41.35 6.35 -16.42
CA ALA A 96 41.06 6.69 -17.81
C ALA A 96 42.17 6.28 -18.78
N GLU A 97 43.43 6.47 -18.38
CA GLU A 97 44.62 6.22 -19.21
C GLU A 97 45.05 4.77 -19.19
N SER A 98 44.84 4.08 -18.07
CA SER A 98 45.22 2.67 -17.98
C SER A 98 44.24 1.81 -18.78
N ASP A 99 44.74 0.97 -19.70
CA ASP A 99 43.98 -0.09 -20.41
C ASP A 99 43.50 -1.23 -19.46
N LEU A 100 43.23 -0.90 -18.19
CA LEU A 100 42.73 -1.79 -17.17
C LEU A 100 41.39 -2.38 -17.62
N PHE A 101 41.33 -3.71 -17.63
CA PHE A 101 40.15 -4.49 -18.02
C PHE A 101 39.64 -4.20 -19.44
N GLY A 102 40.54 -3.86 -20.38
CA GLY A 102 40.22 -3.69 -21.79
C GLY A 102 39.32 -2.50 -22.08
N GLY A 103 39.53 -1.37 -21.37
CA GLY A 103 38.80 -0.11 -21.59
C GLY A 103 37.34 -0.11 -21.10
N LYS A 104 36.87 -1.18 -20.45
CA LYS A 104 35.49 -1.24 -19.92
C LYS A 104 35.24 -0.25 -18.79
N LEU A 105 36.28 0.13 -18.05
CA LEU A 105 36.20 1.08 -16.93
C LEU A 105 35.94 2.53 -17.39
N THR A 106 36.28 2.87 -18.63
CA THR A 106 36.11 4.21 -19.19
C THR A 106 34.65 4.67 -19.20
N ASN A 107 33.70 3.73 -19.37
CA ASN A 107 32.26 4.01 -19.33
C ASN A 107 31.76 4.50 -17.96
N TYR A 108 32.48 4.18 -16.88
CA TYR A 108 32.09 4.55 -15.52
C TYR A 108 32.66 5.88 -15.07
N ILE A 109 33.61 6.48 -15.81
CA ILE A 109 34.27 7.73 -15.44
C ILE A 109 33.27 8.88 -15.37
N THR A 110 32.41 9.05 -16.38
CA THR A 110 31.42 10.14 -16.39
C THR A 110 30.42 10.02 -15.22
N PRO A 111 29.80 8.85 -14.96
CA PRO A 111 28.99 8.64 -13.76
C PRO A 111 29.74 8.89 -12.45
N LEU A 112 31.02 8.48 -12.33
CA LEU A 112 31.82 8.73 -11.13
C LEU A 112 32.07 10.22 -10.90
N LYS A 113 32.40 10.97 -11.97
CA LYS A 113 32.53 12.43 -11.91
C LYS A 113 31.24 13.09 -11.42
N GLN A 114 30.07 12.62 -11.87
CA GLN A 114 28.77 13.10 -11.40
C GLN A 114 28.55 12.80 -9.91
N ILE A 115 28.83 11.59 -9.45
CA ILE A 115 28.64 11.19 -8.05
C ILE A 115 29.53 12.04 -7.13
N ILE A 116 30.81 12.19 -7.48
CA ILE A 116 31.78 12.99 -6.73
C ILE A 116 31.33 14.45 -6.70
N PHE A 117 30.90 14.98 -7.84
CA PHE A 117 30.35 16.33 -7.93
C PHE A 117 29.11 16.54 -7.05
N PHE A 118 28.13 15.62 -7.08
CA PHE A 118 26.94 15.74 -6.23
C PHE A 118 27.28 15.64 -4.75
N ARG A 119 28.29 14.84 -4.38
CA ARG A 119 28.74 14.73 -2.99
C ARG A 119 29.41 16.01 -2.52
N LEU A 120 30.29 16.61 -3.34
CA LEU A 120 30.83 17.95 -3.13
C LEU A 120 29.70 18.97 -2.93
N MET A 121 28.75 19.02 -3.86
CA MET A 121 27.64 19.98 -3.84
C MET A 121 26.78 19.86 -2.57
N LYS A 122 26.47 18.63 -2.15
CA LYS A 122 25.71 18.40 -0.92
C LYS A 122 26.44 18.97 0.29
N GLN A 123 27.74 18.69 0.43
CA GLN A 123 28.53 19.21 1.54
C GLN A 123 28.68 20.74 1.50
N LEU A 124 28.94 21.31 0.32
CA LEU A 124 29.01 22.77 0.18
C LEU A 124 27.69 23.43 0.58
N SER A 125 26.55 22.81 0.26
CA SER A 125 25.24 23.32 0.65
C SER A 125 24.95 23.26 2.16
N GLU A 126 25.64 22.40 2.90
CA GLU A 126 25.52 22.27 4.35
C GLU A 126 26.44 23.26 5.09
N VAL A 127 27.59 23.60 4.51
CA VAL A 127 28.63 24.42 5.15
C VAL A 127 28.56 25.90 4.75
N TYR A 128 28.25 26.19 3.49
CA TYR A 128 28.27 27.54 2.93
C TYR A 128 26.85 28.06 2.67
N ALA A 129 26.61 29.34 2.96
CA ALA A 129 25.39 30.05 2.57
C ALA A 129 25.51 30.70 1.19
N ASN A 130 26.69 31.25 0.87
CA ASN A 130 27.01 31.78 -0.44
C ASN A 130 28.47 31.45 -0.79
N MET A 131 28.76 31.37 -2.09
CA MET A 131 30.09 31.06 -2.60
C MET A 131 30.28 31.70 -3.97
N THR A 132 31.46 32.26 -4.24
CA THR A 132 31.77 32.81 -5.57
C THR A 132 31.91 31.70 -6.60
N ILE A 133 31.54 31.98 -7.86
CA ILE A 133 31.67 31.02 -8.96
C ILE A 133 33.14 30.63 -9.19
N GLU A 134 34.08 31.56 -8.99
CA GLU A 134 35.52 31.32 -9.16
C GLU A 134 36.06 30.30 -8.13
N ASN A 135 35.68 30.46 -6.86
CA ASN A 135 36.04 29.49 -5.82
C ASN A 135 35.36 28.15 -6.06
N PHE A 136 34.15 28.15 -6.62
CA PHE A 136 33.45 26.94 -7.00
C PHE A 136 34.14 26.20 -8.15
N GLU A 137 34.61 26.91 -9.15
CA GLU A 137 35.34 26.33 -10.27
C GLU A 137 36.67 25.72 -9.81
N HIS A 138 37.36 26.37 -8.88
CA HIS A 138 38.58 25.81 -8.27
C HIS A 138 38.30 24.55 -7.43
N ALA A 139 37.20 24.55 -6.68
CA ALA A 139 36.77 23.37 -5.91
C ALA A 139 36.29 22.24 -6.83
N ALA A 140 35.55 22.52 -7.89
CA ALA A 140 34.99 21.55 -8.84
C ALA A 140 35.94 21.24 -10.02
N SER A 141 37.25 21.19 -9.78
CA SER A 141 38.32 21.04 -10.80
C SER A 141 38.26 19.78 -11.70
N ILE A 142 37.31 18.88 -11.43
CA ILE A 142 37.02 17.66 -12.22
C ILE A 142 36.29 17.96 -13.53
N VAL A 143 35.49 19.04 -13.59
CA VAL A 143 34.64 19.37 -14.74
C VAL A 143 34.61 20.87 -15.01
N PRO A 144 34.57 21.31 -16.28
CA PRO A 144 34.36 22.70 -16.63
C PRO A 144 33.05 23.26 -16.08
N PHE A 145 33.01 24.56 -15.77
CA PHE A 145 31.83 25.20 -15.19
C PHE A 145 30.55 25.01 -16.02
N SER A 146 30.62 25.01 -17.36
CA SER A 146 29.44 24.80 -18.22
C SER A 146 28.77 23.43 -18.05
N ILE A 147 29.55 22.40 -17.67
CA ILE A 147 29.02 21.06 -17.39
C ILE A 147 28.55 21.00 -15.94
N ALA A 148 29.34 21.55 -15.02
CA ALA A 148 29.00 21.65 -13.61
C ALA A 148 27.66 22.37 -13.41
N GLU A 149 27.43 23.48 -14.11
CA GLU A 149 26.18 24.25 -14.11
C GLU A 149 24.96 23.42 -14.49
N LYS A 150 25.05 22.64 -15.57
CA LYS A 150 23.98 21.71 -15.97
C LYS A 150 23.72 20.65 -14.89
N TRP A 151 24.78 20.14 -14.28
CA TRP A 151 24.66 19.17 -13.18
C TRP A 151 24.05 19.82 -11.92
N MET A 152 24.39 21.06 -11.59
CA MET A 152 23.77 21.82 -10.50
C MET A 152 22.28 22.04 -10.73
N ALA A 153 21.88 22.44 -11.95
CA ALA A 153 20.48 22.63 -12.31
C ALA A 153 19.68 21.32 -12.20
N ASN A 154 20.27 20.19 -12.59
CA ASN A 154 19.67 18.87 -12.40
C ASN A 154 19.61 18.47 -10.91
N ALA A 155 20.64 18.79 -10.12
CA ALA A 155 20.68 18.55 -8.67
C ALA A 155 19.54 19.28 -7.95
N ALA A 156 19.33 20.55 -8.30
CA ALA A 156 18.27 21.37 -7.72
C ALA A 156 16.87 20.80 -8.01
N ARG A 157 16.68 20.14 -9.17
CA ARG A 157 15.41 19.52 -9.56
C ARG A 157 15.18 18.15 -8.89
N GLN A 158 16.21 17.30 -8.80
CA GLN A 158 16.05 15.88 -8.44
C GLN A 158 16.48 15.53 -7.01
N HIS A 159 17.44 16.26 -6.44
CA HIS A 159 18.13 15.87 -5.20
C HIS A 159 17.84 16.81 -4.03
N GLY A 160 16.91 17.77 -4.18
CA GLY A 160 16.44 18.63 -3.10
C GLY A 160 17.51 19.57 -2.54
N ILE A 161 18.58 19.85 -3.31
CA ILE A 161 19.60 20.83 -2.94
C ILE A 161 19.12 22.21 -3.41
N ASN A 162 18.86 23.11 -2.47
CA ASN A 162 18.41 24.46 -2.79
C ASN A 162 19.61 25.31 -3.24
N ILE A 163 19.74 25.52 -4.55
CA ILE A 163 20.81 26.29 -5.17
C ILE A 163 20.19 27.39 -6.03
N GLN A 164 20.70 28.60 -5.90
CA GLN A 164 20.42 29.71 -6.79
C GLN A 164 21.73 30.25 -7.35
N ILE A 165 21.81 30.40 -8.67
CA ILE A 165 23.00 30.94 -9.34
C ILE A 165 22.68 32.38 -9.75
N ASN A 166 23.42 33.32 -9.17
CA ASN A 166 23.35 34.74 -9.53
C ASN A 166 24.52 35.07 -10.47
N TYR A 167 24.22 35.14 -11.77
CA TYR A 167 25.22 35.44 -12.80
C TYR A 167 25.72 36.89 -12.74
N SER A 168 24.87 37.84 -12.35
CA SER A 168 25.23 39.26 -12.27
C SER A 168 26.32 39.52 -11.24
N HIS A 169 26.23 38.85 -10.08
CA HIS A 169 27.24 38.97 -9.01
C HIS A 169 28.28 37.84 -9.04
N LYS A 170 28.17 36.89 -9.98
CA LYS A 170 28.99 35.67 -10.05
C LYS A 170 29.04 34.88 -8.73
N MET A 171 27.87 34.67 -8.11
CA MET A 171 27.75 33.96 -6.83
C MET A 171 26.72 32.84 -6.89
N ILE A 172 26.99 31.77 -6.16
CA ILE A 172 26.11 30.65 -5.89
C ILE A 172 25.57 30.83 -4.47
N VAL A 173 24.25 30.87 -4.32
CA VAL A 173 23.57 30.97 -3.04
C VAL A 173 22.98 29.60 -2.71
N PHE A 174 23.44 29.03 -1.60
CA PHE A 174 22.96 27.76 -1.05
C PHE A 174 21.88 28.02 0.00
N GLY A 175 20.87 27.17 0.06
CA GLY A 175 19.84 27.25 1.10
C GLY A 175 18.86 28.41 0.90
N ALA A 176 18.65 28.86 -0.34
CA ALA A 176 17.63 29.85 -0.67
C ALA A 176 16.31 29.55 0.05
N THR A 177 15.75 30.59 0.66
CA THR A 177 14.72 30.53 1.70
C THR A 177 13.62 29.56 1.31
N ARG A 178 13.57 28.40 1.97
CA ARG A 178 12.37 27.57 1.92
C ARG A 178 11.25 28.47 2.42
N LYS A 179 10.18 28.60 1.63
CA LYS A 179 8.90 29.05 2.19
C LYS A 179 8.65 28.14 3.39
N LEU A 180 8.44 28.73 4.57
CA LEU A 180 8.17 28.00 5.81
C LEU A 180 6.91 27.15 5.61
N ASP A 181 7.10 25.91 5.15
CA ASP A 181 6.05 24.93 4.96
C ASP A 181 6.05 23.99 6.17
N MET A 182 4.87 23.60 6.63
CA MET A 182 4.66 22.63 7.71
C MET A 182 5.43 21.32 7.48
N LYS A 183 5.66 20.92 6.22
CA LYS A 183 6.49 19.74 5.90
C LYS A 183 7.98 19.93 6.22
N SER A 184 8.51 21.14 6.05
CA SER A 184 9.92 21.46 6.33
C SER A 184 10.19 21.60 7.84
N MET A 185 9.18 21.96 8.63
CA MET A 185 9.30 22.14 10.09
C MET A 185 9.15 20.84 10.89
N ARG A 186 8.60 19.78 10.28
CA ARG A 186 8.34 18.51 10.96
C ARG A 186 9.60 17.88 11.57
N GLN A 187 10.67 17.76 10.79
CA GLN A 187 11.89 17.10 11.25
C GLN A 187 12.61 17.92 12.35
N PRO A 188 12.79 19.25 12.22
CA PRO A 188 13.31 20.08 13.31
C PRO A 188 12.49 20.00 14.60
N LEU A 189 11.15 19.99 14.51
CA LEU A 189 10.29 19.88 15.69
C LEU A 189 10.43 18.52 16.40
N ILE A 190 10.52 17.43 15.64
CA ILE A 190 10.78 16.09 16.19
C ILE A 190 12.15 16.07 16.89
N GLU A 191 13.17 16.67 16.26
CA GLU A 191 14.50 16.74 16.85
C GLU A 191 14.51 17.55 18.15
N ILE A 192 13.85 18.72 18.17
CA ILE A 192 13.69 19.53 19.39
C ILE A 192 12.99 18.72 20.47
N GLY A 193 11.89 18.02 20.14
CA GLY A 193 11.18 17.17 21.10
C GLY A 193 12.08 16.10 21.71
N TYR A 194 12.88 15.41 20.88
CA TYR A 194 13.81 14.39 21.36
C TYR A 194 14.91 14.97 22.24
N LYS A 195 15.52 16.10 21.82
CA LYS A 195 16.56 16.78 22.62
C LYS A 195 16.02 17.31 23.94
N LEU A 196 14.79 17.84 23.94
CA LEU A 196 14.12 18.31 25.14
C LEU A 196 13.85 17.14 26.10
N GLN A 197 13.32 16.02 25.61
CA GLN A 197 13.11 14.82 26.41
C GLN A 197 14.44 14.33 27.01
N GLN A 198 15.52 14.31 26.23
CA GLN A 198 16.84 13.92 26.70
C GLN A 198 17.40 14.89 27.75
N ALA A 199 17.15 16.19 27.61
CA ALA A 199 17.51 17.20 28.61
C ALA A 199 16.70 17.03 29.90
N MET A 200 15.39 16.82 29.81
CA MET A 200 14.51 16.56 30.97
C MET A 200 14.96 15.33 31.77
N GLN A 201 15.37 14.26 31.08
CA GLN A 201 15.92 13.06 31.73
C GLN A 201 17.22 13.31 32.50
N ARG A 202 18.01 14.31 32.10
CA ARG A 202 19.28 14.66 32.78
C ARG A 202 19.11 15.67 33.91
N VAL A 203 18.13 16.56 33.82
CA VAL A 203 17.94 17.66 34.79
C VAL A 203 17.39 17.18 36.13
N ALA A 204 16.45 16.24 36.13
CA ALA A 204 15.82 15.74 37.37
C ALA A 204 15.52 14.22 37.31
N PRO A 205 16.54 13.35 37.21
CA PRO A 205 16.34 11.91 37.12
C PRO A 205 15.65 11.34 38.37
N GLU A 206 15.95 11.88 39.55
CA GLU A 206 15.33 11.49 40.84
C GLU A 206 13.81 11.68 40.86
N GLU A 207 13.32 12.82 40.39
CA GLU A 207 11.87 13.10 40.37
C GLU A 207 11.16 12.24 39.33
N GLN A 208 11.77 12.06 38.16
CA GLN A 208 11.21 11.20 37.12
C GLN A 208 11.15 9.74 37.58
N HIS A 209 12.22 9.21 38.19
CA HIS A 209 12.22 7.86 38.73
C HIS A 209 11.21 7.68 39.87
N LYS A 210 10.99 8.69 40.70
CA LYS A 210 9.94 8.66 41.74
C LYS A 210 8.54 8.60 41.11
N LYS A 211 8.27 9.41 40.09
CA LYS A 211 7.00 9.37 39.33
C LYS A 211 6.81 8.03 38.63
N ASP A 212 7.80 7.56 37.88
CA ASP A 212 7.74 6.27 37.17
C ASP A 212 7.54 5.10 38.15
N LYS A 213 8.19 5.14 39.33
CA LYS A 213 8.03 4.12 40.37
C LYS A 213 6.62 4.15 40.95
N LEU A 214 6.06 5.33 41.20
CA LEU A 214 4.69 5.49 41.69
C LEU A 214 3.67 4.98 40.66
N GLU A 215 3.85 5.33 39.39
CA GLU A 215 2.99 4.84 38.29
C GLU A 215 3.06 3.32 38.15
N LYS A 216 4.28 2.75 38.14
CA LYS A 216 4.45 1.28 38.11
C LYS A 216 3.82 0.60 39.33
N GLN A 217 3.95 1.20 40.51
CA GLN A 217 3.33 0.67 41.72
C GLN A 217 1.80 0.73 41.62
N GLN A 218 1.22 1.84 41.17
CA GLN A 218 -0.22 1.96 40.92
C GLN A 218 -0.71 0.92 39.91
N ILE A 219 -0.02 0.77 38.77
CA ILE A 219 -0.34 -0.24 37.76
C ILE A 219 -0.28 -1.64 38.36
N SER A 220 0.78 -1.99 39.09
CA SER A 220 0.91 -3.31 39.73
C SER A 220 -0.21 -3.60 40.72
N THR A 221 -0.57 -2.63 41.57
CA THR A 221 -1.67 -2.79 42.53
C THR A 221 -3.03 -2.92 41.83
N ASN A 222 -3.25 -2.18 40.75
CA ASN A 222 -4.46 -2.29 39.94
C ASN A 222 -4.55 -3.65 39.22
N ILE A 223 -3.44 -4.16 38.70
CA ILE A 223 -3.38 -5.50 38.08
C ILE A 223 -3.72 -6.57 39.12
N VAL A 224 -3.08 -6.55 40.29
CA VAL A 224 -3.33 -7.55 41.35
C VAL A 224 -4.79 -7.52 41.81
N LYS A 225 -5.39 -6.34 41.95
CA LYS A 225 -6.82 -6.22 42.31
C LYS A 225 -7.74 -6.76 41.21
N ARG A 226 -7.41 -6.57 39.93
CA ARG A 226 -8.26 -6.95 38.80
C ARG A 226 -8.05 -8.37 38.31
N ILE A 227 -6.94 -9.02 38.65
CA ILE A 227 -6.59 -10.33 38.06
C ILE A 227 -7.61 -11.42 38.41
N GLU A 228 -8.13 -11.42 39.63
CA GLU A 228 -9.12 -12.42 40.08
C GLU A 228 -10.46 -12.21 39.38
N ASP A 229 -10.92 -10.96 39.31
CA ASP A 229 -12.16 -10.58 38.62
C ASP A 229 -12.08 -10.85 37.11
N GLU A 230 -10.98 -10.48 36.45
CA GLU A 230 -10.77 -10.77 35.03
C GLU A 230 -10.66 -12.28 34.76
N THR A 231 -9.96 -13.02 35.62
CA THR A 231 -9.86 -14.49 35.48
C THR A 231 -11.23 -15.14 35.61
N ARG A 232 -12.06 -14.67 36.57
CA ARG A 232 -13.43 -15.13 36.73
C ARG A 232 -14.29 -14.79 35.49
N LEU A 233 -14.22 -13.56 34.99
CA LEU A 233 -14.94 -13.13 33.79
C LEU A 233 -14.51 -13.92 32.54
N ILE A 234 -13.22 -14.20 32.39
CA ILE A 234 -12.69 -15.01 31.28
C ILE A 234 -13.23 -16.44 31.37
N ARG A 235 -13.27 -17.05 32.56
CA ARG A 235 -13.86 -18.39 32.75
C ARG A 235 -15.35 -18.40 32.41
N GLN A 236 -16.13 -17.44 32.91
CA GLN A 236 -17.56 -17.32 32.60
C GLN A 236 -17.81 -17.13 31.10
N ARG A 237 -17.00 -16.30 30.43
CA ARG A 237 -17.08 -16.14 28.97
C ARG A 237 -16.77 -17.44 28.23
N LYS A 238 -15.77 -18.18 28.70
CA LYS A 238 -15.39 -19.47 28.10
C LYS A 238 -16.53 -20.49 28.24
N GLU A 239 -17.14 -20.59 29.42
CA GLU A 239 -18.32 -21.44 29.67
C GLU A 239 -19.50 -21.04 28.78
N GLU A 240 -19.79 -19.74 28.64
CA GLU A 240 -20.87 -19.26 27.77
C GLU A 240 -20.60 -19.55 26.28
N ILE A 241 -19.35 -19.40 25.84
CA ILE A 241 -18.95 -19.74 24.46
C ILE A 241 -19.10 -21.24 24.21
N GLU A 242 -18.68 -22.07 25.15
CA GLU A 242 -18.79 -23.53 25.06
C GLU A 242 -20.26 -23.97 25.04
N ARG A 243 -21.09 -23.41 25.93
CA ARG A 243 -22.55 -23.65 25.94
C ARG A 243 -23.21 -23.29 24.62
N ARG A 244 -22.88 -22.12 24.04
CA ARG A 244 -23.40 -21.70 22.73
C ARG A 244 -22.92 -22.60 21.59
N LYS A 245 -21.69 -23.10 21.68
CA LYS A 245 -21.14 -24.04 20.70
C LYS A 245 -21.87 -25.38 20.76
N GLU A 246 -22.07 -25.93 21.95
CA GLU A 246 -22.86 -27.14 22.16
C GLU A 246 -24.31 -26.99 21.66
N GLU A 247 -24.98 -25.87 21.96
CA GLU A 247 -26.33 -25.62 21.44
C GLU A 247 -26.35 -25.54 19.91
N SER A 248 -25.33 -24.92 19.30
CA SER A 248 -25.20 -24.86 17.84
C SER A 248 -24.96 -26.24 17.22
N GLU A 249 -24.12 -27.07 17.84
CA GLU A 249 -23.86 -28.45 17.41
C GLU A 249 -25.11 -29.32 17.56
N ARG A 250 -25.82 -29.26 18.70
CA ARG A 250 -27.09 -29.98 18.89
C ARG A 250 -28.16 -29.56 17.89
N ARG A 251 -28.28 -28.27 17.58
CA ARG A 251 -29.23 -27.79 16.55
C ARG A 251 -28.89 -28.33 15.17
N LYS A 252 -27.60 -28.39 14.80
CA LYS A 252 -27.17 -28.99 13.53
C LYS A 252 -27.47 -30.48 13.50
N GLU A 253 -27.21 -31.20 14.58
CA GLU A 253 -27.47 -32.64 14.67
C GLU A 253 -28.96 -32.97 14.56
N ILE A 254 -29.84 -32.17 15.20
CA ILE A 254 -31.30 -32.29 15.04
C ILE A 254 -31.72 -32.02 13.59
N GLN A 255 -31.19 -30.97 12.94
CA GLN A 255 -31.47 -30.67 11.54
C GLN A 255 -31.03 -31.80 10.61
N GLU A 256 -29.86 -32.38 10.83
CA GLU A 256 -29.36 -33.53 10.06
C GLU A 256 -30.24 -34.78 10.28
N ARG A 257 -30.67 -35.03 11.52
CA ARG A 257 -31.55 -36.16 11.85
C ARG A 257 -32.94 -36.01 11.23
N GLU A 258 -33.53 -34.81 11.28
CA GLU A 258 -34.80 -34.51 10.61
C GLU A 258 -34.68 -34.63 9.09
N ALA A 259 -33.55 -34.20 8.50
CA ALA A 259 -33.29 -34.37 7.08
C ALA A 259 -33.19 -35.86 6.69
N MET A 260 -32.49 -36.68 7.50
CA MET A 260 -32.42 -38.13 7.29
C MET A 260 -33.78 -38.81 7.46
N GLU A 261 -34.60 -38.40 8.42
CA GLU A 261 -35.92 -38.99 8.63
C GLU A 261 -36.88 -38.63 7.48
N LYS A 262 -36.81 -37.40 6.95
CA LYS A 262 -37.54 -37.01 5.74
C LYS A 262 -37.12 -37.84 4.53
N LEU A 263 -35.83 -38.10 4.36
CA LEU A 263 -35.32 -38.94 3.28
C LEU A 263 -35.84 -40.38 3.41
N LYS A 264 -35.77 -40.98 4.61
CA LYS A 264 -36.32 -42.32 4.86
C LYS A 264 -37.82 -42.41 4.65
N LYS A 265 -38.59 -41.38 5.01
CA LYS A 265 -40.05 -41.33 4.73
C LYS A 265 -40.33 -41.21 3.24
N GLN A 266 -39.49 -40.49 2.48
CA GLN A 266 -39.60 -40.47 1.01
C GLN A 266 -39.30 -41.86 0.42
N GLU A 267 -38.20 -42.49 0.81
CA GLU A 267 -37.87 -43.86 0.36
C GLU A 267 -38.94 -44.89 0.73
N ALA A 268 -39.49 -44.82 1.95
CA ALA A 268 -40.56 -45.74 2.38
C ALA A 268 -41.85 -45.54 1.57
N ARG A 269 -42.22 -44.30 1.25
CA ARG A 269 -43.37 -44.01 0.38
C ARG A 269 -43.14 -44.50 -1.05
N GLU A 270 -41.92 -44.36 -1.56
CA GLU A 270 -41.56 -44.89 -2.87
C GLU A 270 -41.60 -46.43 -2.88
N ALA A 271 -41.07 -47.07 -1.85
CA ALA A 271 -41.11 -48.53 -1.70
C ALA A 271 -42.54 -49.07 -1.50
N GLU A 272 -43.40 -48.37 -0.75
CA GLU A 272 -44.81 -48.75 -0.58
C GLU A 272 -45.59 -48.58 -1.89
N ALA A 273 -45.35 -47.49 -2.62
CA ALA A 273 -45.90 -47.30 -3.97
C ALA A 273 -45.42 -48.39 -4.94
N GLU A 274 -44.17 -48.85 -4.82
CA GLU A 274 -43.63 -49.93 -5.63
C GLU A 274 -44.21 -51.31 -5.22
N ARG A 275 -44.41 -51.56 -3.93
CA ARG A 275 -45.09 -52.78 -3.45
C ARG A 275 -46.56 -52.83 -3.89
N LEU A 276 -47.27 -51.70 -3.86
CA LEU A 276 -48.64 -51.60 -4.34
C LEU A 276 -48.71 -51.87 -5.85
N ARG A 277 -47.76 -51.35 -6.63
CA ARG A 277 -47.62 -51.68 -8.06
C ARG A 277 -47.38 -53.18 -8.29
N GLN A 278 -46.54 -53.81 -7.47
CA GLN A 278 -46.27 -55.25 -7.55
C GLN A 278 -47.44 -56.12 -7.10
N GLU A 279 -48.24 -55.68 -6.11
CA GLU A 279 -49.46 -56.36 -5.69
C GLU A 279 -50.58 -56.22 -6.72
N GLU A 280 -50.75 -55.05 -7.32
CA GLU A 280 -51.64 -54.86 -8.47
C GLU A 280 -51.22 -55.73 -9.66
N GLU A 281 -49.91 -55.86 -9.91
CA GLU A 281 -49.37 -56.75 -10.95
C GLU A 281 -49.53 -58.24 -10.61
N ARG A 282 -49.49 -58.63 -9.32
CA ARG A 282 -49.77 -60.01 -8.87
C ARG A 282 -51.25 -60.34 -8.95
N HIS A 283 -52.13 -59.44 -8.52
CA HIS A 283 -53.59 -59.60 -8.67
C HIS A 283 -54.02 -59.59 -10.15
N ARG A 284 -53.32 -58.85 -11.02
CA ARG A 284 -53.52 -58.91 -12.48
C ARG A 284 -53.12 -60.27 -13.06
N ARG A 285 -51.97 -60.83 -12.65
CA ARG A 285 -51.50 -62.16 -13.06
C ARG A 285 -52.37 -63.32 -12.55
N GLU A 286 -52.97 -63.18 -11.37
CA GLU A 286 -53.86 -64.19 -10.79
C GLU A 286 -55.23 -64.21 -11.50
N ARG A 287 -55.76 -63.04 -11.87
CA ARG A 287 -56.96 -62.92 -12.72
C ARG A 287 -56.72 -63.39 -14.17
N GLU A 288 -55.50 -63.24 -14.70
CA GLU A 288 -55.11 -63.68 -16.04
C GLU A 288 -55.10 -65.22 -16.21
N ARG A 289 -54.84 -66.00 -15.15
CA ARG A 289 -54.87 -67.48 -15.21
C ARG A 289 -56.27 -68.07 -15.32
N GLU A 290 -57.28 -67.42 -14.73
CA GLU A 290 -58.69 -67.84 -14.81
C GLU A 290 -59.33 -67.51 -16.17
N GLU A 291 -58.85 -66.46 -16.86
CA GLU A 291 -59.35 -66.06 -18.18
C GLU A 291 -58.76 -66.85 -19.36
N GLN A 292 -57.63 -67.55 -19.15
CA GLN A 292 -56.89 -68.24 -20.21
C GLN A 292 -57.63 -69.46 -20.80
N LYS A 293 -58.58 -70.05 -20.05
CA LYS A 293 -59.47 -71.15 -20.51
C LYS A 293 -60.62 -70.70 -21.42
N ARG A 294 -60.88 -69.39 -21.56
CA ARG A 294 -62.00 -68.83 -22.36
C ARG A 294 -61.57 -68.24 -23.72
N ARG A 295 -60.27 -68.26 -24.05
CA ARG A 295 -59.65 -67.54 -25.18
C ARG A 295 -59.44 -68.36 -26.46
N GLU A 296 -59.77 -69.65 -26.47
CA GLU A 296 -59.72 -70.48 -27.70
C GLU A 296 -60.92 -70.23 -28.64
N GLN A 297 -62.05 -69.69 -28.15
CA GLN A 297 -63.28 -69.48 -28.93
C GLN A 297 -63.44 -68.07 -29.53
N THR A 298 -62.48 -67.16 -29.35
CA THR A 298 -62.59 -65.75 -29.81
C THR A 298 -61.54 -65.38 -30.87
N MET A 299 -60.93 -66.37 -31.52
CA MET A 299 -60.16 -66.21 -32.77
C MET A 299 -60.98 -65.61 -33.92
N VAL A 300 -62.31 -65.52 -33.79
CA VAL A 300 -63.23 -64.93 -34.78
C VAL A 300 -63.47 -63.43 -34.57
N LYS A 301 -63.21 -62.86 -33.38
CA LYS A 301 -63.46 -61.43 -33.08
C LYS A 301 -62.23 -60.53 -33.19
N ASN A 302 -61.06 -61.12 -33.37
CA ASN A 302 -59.76 -60.44 -33.53
C ASN A 302 -59.57 -59.73 -34.89
N LYS A 303 -60.55 -59.78 -35.80
CA LYS A 303 -60.47 -59.06 -37.09
C LYS A 303 -61.15 -57.69 -37.07
N GLU A 304 -62.06 -57.46 -36.11
CA GLU A 304 -62.83 -56.21 -35.99
C GLU A 304 -62.34 -55.28 -34.86
N MET A 305 -61.64 -55.81 -33.85
CA MET A 305 -61.06 -55.02 -32.75
C MET A 305 -59.63 -54.52 -33.04
N LEU A 306 -59.16 -54.65 -34.30
CA LEU A 306 -57.91 -54.07 -34.79
C LEU A 306 -58.08 -52.58 -35.15
N GLU A 307 -59.31 -52.12 -35.37
CA GLU A 307 -59.62 -50.71 -35.64
C GLU A 307 -59.75 -49.85 -34.37
N GLU A 308 -60.12 -50.45 -33.23
CA GLU A 308 -60.23 -49.72 -31.96
C GLU A 308 -58.88 -49.54 -31.24
N MET A 309 -57.85 -50.29 -31.63
CA MET A 309 -56.45 -50.06 -31.25
C MET A 309 -55.84 -48.77 -31.85
N LYS A 310 -56.54 -48.07 -32.74
CA LYS A 310 -56.04 -46.82 -33.34
C LYS A 310 -56.45 -45.54 -32.61
N LYS A 311 -57.37 -45.62 -31.64
CA LYS A 311 -58.01 -44.45 -31.01
C LYS A 311 -57.69 -44.20 -29.54
N GLN A 312 -56.85 -45.04 -28.92
CA GLN A 312 -56.36 -44.81 -27.54
C GLN A 312 -54.83 -44.69 -27.48
N ALA A 313 -54.18 -44.40 -28.61
CA ALA A 313 -52.76 -44.06 -28.69
C ALA A 313 -52.48 -42.56 -28.39
N ASP A 314 -53.52 -41.74 -28.17
CA ASP A 314 -53.40 -40.28 -28.14
C ASP A 314 -53.57 -39.61 -26.77
N SER A 315 -53.86 -40.34 -25.68
CA SER A 315 -54.43 -39.70 -24.48
C SER A 315 -53.66 -39.79 -23.17
N LEU A 316 -52.33 -40.01 -23.11
CA LEU A 316 -51.55 -39.57 -21.92
C LEU A 316 -50.02 -39.56 -22.17
N LYS A 317 -49.48 -38.35 -22.40
CA LYS A 317 -48.06 -38.04 -22.53
C LYS A 317 -47.44 -37.70 -21.16
N ASN A 318 -46.61 -38.59 -20.60
CA ASN A 318 -45.27 -38.26 -20.07
C ASN A 318 -44.59 -39.47 -19.41
N THR A 319 -43.71 -40.15 -20.12
CA THR A 319 -42.64 -40.99 -19.54
C THR A 319 -41.40 -40.91 -20.42
N ASN A 320 -40.62 -39.84 -20.24
CA ASN A 320 -39.28 -39.72 -20.81
C ASN A 320 -38.25 -40.31 -19.83
N LEU A 321 -38.27 -41.63 -19.64
CA LEU A 321 -37.08 -42.36 -19.23
C LEU A 321 -36.82 -43.46 -20.27
N LYS A 322 -35.62 -43.44 -20.83
CA LYS A 322 -35.11 -44.43 -21.79
C LYS A 322 -33.99 -45.18 -21.10
N VAL A 323 -34.10 -46.50 -21.02
CA VAL A 323 -32.96 -47.38 -20.72
C VAL A 323 -32.61 -48.10 -22.02
N ALA A 324 -31.34 -48.07 -22.41
CA ALA A 324 -30.81 -48.70 -23.63
C ALA A 324 -31.56 -48.36 -24.94
N GLY A 325 -32.02 -47.10 -25.12
CA GLY A 325 -32.45 -46.59 -26.43
C GLY A 325 -33.91 -46.82 -26.82
N LYS A 326 -34.70 -47.63 -26.09
CA LYS A 326 -36.15 -47.78 -26.31
C LYS A 326 -36.98 -47.15 -25.19
N LYS A 327 -38.23 -46.76 -25.51
CA LYS A 327 -39.21 -46.27 -24.53
C LYS A 327 -39.81 -47.47 -23.79
N ILE A 328 -40.17 -47.26 -22.52
CA ILE A 328 -40.69 -48.28 -21.57
C ILE A 328 -41.91 -49.07 -22.11
N THR A 329 -42.57 -48.62 -23.16
CA THR A 329 -43.73 -49.30 -23.77
C THR A 329 -43.39 -50.41 -24.77
N GLU A 330 -42.12 -50.74 -25.02
CA GLU A 330 -41.71 -51.82 -25.94
C GLU A 330 -40.62 -52.72 -25.34
N ILE A 331 -40.87 -53.33 -24.19
CA ILE A 331 -40.02 -54.40 -23.65
C ILE A 331 -40.80 -55.71 -23.74
N VAL A 332 -40.33 -56.62 -24.59
CA VAL A 332 -40.80 -58.00 -24.69
C VAL A 332 -40.06 -58.85 -23.66
N ALA A 333 -40.68 -59.92 -23.16
CA ALA A 333 -40.20 -60.77 -22.07
C ALA A 333 -38.82 -61.43 -22.29
N GLU A 334 -38.24 -61.36 -23.48
CA GLU A 334 -36.90 -61.91 -23.81
C GLU A 334 -35.74 -60.91 -23.65
N ASP A 335 -36.01 -59.61 -23.45
CA ASP A 335 -34.93 -58.59 -23.29
C ASP A 335 -34.48 -58.40 -21.82
N LEU A 336 -35.11 -59.06 -20.85
CA LEU A 336 -34.78 -58.92 -19.42
C LEU A 336 -33.44 -59.58 -19.02
N GLU A 337 -32.93 -60.53 -19.80
CA GLU A 337 -31.67 -61.22 -19.52
C GLU A 337 -30.43 -60.46 -20.06
N GLN A 338 -30.62 -59.48 -20.94
CA GLN A 338 -29.52 -58.71 -21.57
C GLN A 338 -29.26 -57.32 -20.96
N ILE A 339 -30.07 -56.83 -20.01
CA ILE A 339 -29.82 -55.54 -19.36
C ILE A 339 -28.99 -55.77 -18.09
N GLY A 340 -27.66 -55.75 -18.25
CA GLY A 340 -26.74 -55.79 -17.12
C GLY A 340 -26.85 -54.53 -16.24
N ILE A 341 -26.66 -54.71 -14.93
CA ILE A 341 -26.72 -53.67 -13.88
C ILE A 341 -25.96 -52.39 -14.26
N GLY A 342 -24.83 -52.51 -14.97
CA GLY A 342 -24.04 -51.36 -15.42
C GLY A 342 -24.70 -50.47 -16.49
N ALA A 343 -25.60 -50.98 -17.33
CA ALA A 343 -26.34 -50.17 -18.31
C ALA A 343 -27.43 -49.33 -17.64
N ILE A 344 -28.03 -49.87 -16.57
CA ILE A 344 -29.01 -49.16 -15.71
C ILE A 344 -28.28 -48.09 -14.88
N GLU A 345 -27.12 -48.41 -14.33
CA GLU A 345 -26.29 -47.47 -13.58
C GLU A 345 -25.83 -46.30 -14.46
N LYS A 346 -25.38 -46.58 -15.68
CA LYS A 346 -25.01 -45.53 -16.67
C LYS A 346 -26.20 -44.66 -17.10
N ALA A 347 -27.40 -45.23 -17.20
CA ALA A 347 -28.61 -44.46 -17.47
C ALA A 347 -29.02 -43.57 -16.27
N ARG A 348 -28.87 -44.08 -15.05
CA ARG A 348 -29.09 -43.34 -13.80
C ARG A 348 -28.07 -42.20 -13.64
N GLU A 349 -26.79 -42.46 -13.90
CA GLU A 349 -25.75 -41.43 -13.91
C GLU A 349 -26.03 -40.34 -14.95
N ALA A 350 -26.45 -40.72 -16.16
CA ALA A 350 -26.84 -39.76 -17.18
C ALA A 350 -28.05 -38.90 -16.77
N GLN A 351 -29.01 -39.46 -16.03
CA GLN A 351 -30.12 -38.70 -15.46
C GLN A 351 -29.65 -37.73 -14.37
N VAL A 352 -28.82 -38.19 -13.43
CA VAL A 352 -28.26 -37.35 -12.37
C VAL A 352 -27.46 -36.18 -12.95
N GLN A 353 -26.69 -36.42 -14.02
CA GLN A 353 -25.97 -35.35 -14.71
C GLN A 353 -26.90 -34.35 -15.41
N ARG A 354 -28.02 -34.80 -16.02
CA ARG A 354 -29.03 -33.90 -16.60
C ARG A 354 -29.72 -33.05 -15.53
N GLU A 355 -30.10 -33.64 -14.41
CA GLU A 355 -30.70 -32.90 -13.28
C GLU A 355 -29.73 -31.90 -12.68
N ARG A 356 -28.44 -32.27 -12.57
CA ARG A 356 -27.38 -31.36 -12.14
C ARG A 356 -27.21 -30.19 -13.12
N GLN A 357 -27.22 -30.45 -14.43
CA GLN A 357 -27.12 -29.41 -15.45
C GLN A 357 -28.33 -28.46 -15.42
N GLU A 358 -29.55 -28.96 -15.20
CA GLU A 358 -30.73 -28.09 -15.08
C GLU A 358 -30.67 -27.22 -13.81
N LYS A 359 -30.23 -27.78 -12.67
CA LYS A 359 -30.00 -26.99 -11.45
C LYS A 359 -28.92 -25.92 -11.64
N ILE A 360 -27.85 -26.22 -12.36
CA ILE A 360 -26.81 -25.23 -12.72
C ILE A 360 -27.42 -24.14 -13.63
N ARG A 361 -28.25 -24.51 -14.59
CA ARG A 361 -28.93 -23.56 -15.48
C ARG A 361 -29.85 -22.61 -14.70
N GLN A 362 -30.65 -23.14 -13.77
CA GLN A 362 -31.50 -22.35 -12.89
C GLN A 362 -30.68 -21.39 -12.02
N ARG A 363 -29.60 -21.86 -11.38
CA ARG A 363 -28.70 -20.99 -10.59
C ARG A 363 -28.04 -19.90 -11.44
N LYS A 364 -27.64 -20.20 -12.68
CA LYS A 364 -27.11 -19.18 -13.61
C LYS A 364 -28.15 -18.12 -13.96
N LEU A 365 -29.42 -18.52 -14.14
CA LEU A 365 -30.50 -17.58 -14.41
C LEU A 365 -30.79 -16.68 -13.20
N GLU A 366 -30.81 -17.27 -12.00
CA GLU A 366 -30.99 -16.54 -10.74
C GLU A 366 -29.84 -15.57 -10.48
N SER A 367 -28.60 -16.00 -10.72
CA SER A 367 -27.42 -15.12 -10.65
C SER A 367 -27.52 -13.93 -11.60
N LYS A 368 -27.98 -14.13 -12.84
CA LYS A 368 -28.25 -13.03 -13.77
C LYS A 368 -29.36 -12.11 -13.29
N ARG A 369 -30.44 -12.66 -12.71
CA ARG A 369 -31.54 -11.87 -12.14
C ARG A 369 -31.07 -10.95 -11.01
N VAL A 370 -30.22 -11.47 -10.12
CA VAL A 370 -29.62 -10.67 -9.03
C VAL A 370 -28.71 -9.58 -9.58
N ASP A 371 -27.85 -9.89 -10.57
CA ASP A 371 -26.98 -8.88 -11.18
C ASP A 371 -27.77 -7.77 -11.88
N HIS A 372 -28.83 -8.13 -12.60
CA HIS A 372 -29.71 -7.16 -13.26
C HIS A 372 -30.45 -6.29 -12.24
N LEU A 373 -30.93 -6.87 -11.14
CA LEU A 373 -31.56 -6.12 -10.05
C LEU A 373 -30.57 -5.13 -9.41
N ALA A 374 -29.36 -5.59 -9.11
CA ALA A 374 -28.32 -4.73 -8.55
C ALA A 374 -27.90 -3.61 -9.51
N ARG A 375 -27.89 -3.86 -10.82
CA ARG A 375 -27.64 -2.83 -11.84
C ARG A 375 -28.76 -1.79 -11.88
N ALA A 376 -30.02 -2.23 -11.90
CA ALA A 376 -31.17 -1.33 -11.86
C ALA A 376 -31.18 -0.46 -10.60
N LEU A 377 -30.88 -1.04 -9.42
CA LEU A 377 -30.76 -0.27 -8.18
C LEU A 377 -29.66 0.79 -8.26
N ARG A 378 -28.49 0.48 -8.83
CA ARG A 378 -27.41 1.46 -9.01
C ARG A 378 -27.77 2.58 -10.00
N GLU A 379 -28.48 2.24 -11.07
CA GLU A 379 -28.95 3.24 -12.05
C GLU A 379 -29.94 4.22 -11.42
N GLU A 380 -30.82 3.74 -10.53
CA GLU A 380 -31.73 4.58 -9.75
C GLU A 380 -31.01 5.34 -8.63
N GLU A 381 -30.02 4.75 -7.94
CA GLU A 381 -29.23 5.43 -6.90
C GLU A 381 -28.38 6.57 -7.47
N GLN A 382 -27.97 6.49 -8.73
CA GLN A 382 -27.10 7.48 -9.35
C GLN A 382 -27.73 8.87 -9.41
N THR A 383 -29.05 8.98 -9.63
CA THR A 383 -29.74 10.28 -9.64
C THR A 383 -29.75 10.93 -8.27
N TYR A 384 -29.99 10.15 -7.21
CA TYR A 384 -29.95 10.64 -5.83
C TYR A 384 -28.55 11.04 -5.36
N LEU A 385 -27.50 10.45 -5.94
CA LEU A 385 -26.12 10.84 -5.64
C LEU A 385 -25.78 12.22 -6.19
N ASP A 386 -26.29 12.57 -7.37
CA ASP A 386 -26.10 13.90 -7.95
C ASP A 386 -26.85 14.95 -7.11
N ASP A 387 -28.11 14.69 -6.74
CA ASP A 387 -28.88 15.56 -5.84
C ASP A 387 -28.20 15.75 -4.48
N TRP A 388 -27.67 14.66 -3.91
CA TRP A 388 -26.93 14.71 -2.64
C TRP A 388 -25.62 15.53 -2.78
N ALA A 389 -24.92 15.41 -3.91
CA ALA A 389 -23.71 16.16 -4.16
C ALA A 389 -24.02 17.67 -4.23
N ASP A 390 -25.08 18.06 -4.94
CA ASP A 390 -25.54 19.44 -5.03
C ASP A 390 -25.94 20.01 -3.65
N GLU A 391 -26.65 19.21 -2.84
CA GLU A 391 -26.99 19.61 -1.46
C GLU A 391 -25.77 19.84 -0.57
N ILE A 392 -24.74 19.00 -0.72
CA ILE A 392 -23.50 19.13 0.05
C ILE A 392 -22.73 20.37 -0.42
N GLU A 393 -22.64 20.60 -1.72
CA GLU A 393 -21.96 21.78 -2.27
C GLU A 393 -22.60 23.07 -1.76
N GLU A 394 -23.93 23.14 -1.74
CA GLU A 394 -24.64 24.32 -1.23
C GLU A 394 -24.42 24.52 0.28
N LYS A 395 -24.46 23.43 1.08
CA LYS A 395 -24.17 23.50 2.51
C LYS A 395 -22.73 23.97 2.78
N ASP A 396 -21.78 23.47 2.01
CA ASP A 396 -20.36 23.85 2.12
C ASP A 396 -20.15 25.30 1.70
N ARG A 397 -20.81 25.76 0.64
CA ARG A 397 -20.78 27.17 0.19
C ARG A 397 -21.32 28.10 1.28
N ILE A 398 -22.48 27.79 1.85
CA ILE A 398 -23.07 28.57 2.95
C ILE A 398 -22.15 28.58 4.17
N TYR A 399 -21.48 27.48 4.47
CA TYR A 399 -20.52 27.41 5.57
C TYR A 399 -19.28 28.28 5.29
N LEU A 400 -18.74 28.21 4.08
CA LEU A 400 -17.57 28.96 3.67
C LEU A 400 -17.85 30.48 3.72
N ASP A 401 -18.97 30.93 3.14
CA ASP A 401 -19.37 32.34 3.16
C ASP A 401 -19.47 32.87 4.60
N LYS A 402 -20.09 32.10 5.50
CA LYS A 402 -20.17 32.47 6.93
C LYS A 402 -18.81 32.54 7.61
N ALA A 403 -17.90 31.63 7.27
CA ALA A 403 -16.55 31.62 7.83
C ALA A 403 -15.71 32.80 7.30
N GLU A 404 -15.86 33.14 6.02
CA GLU A 404 -15.21 34.31 5.41
C GLU A 404 -15.72 35.62 6.01
N ASP A 405 -17.03 35.76 6.22
CA ASP A 405 -17.64 36.91 6.89
C ASP A 405 -17.11 37.07 8.32
N GLN A 406 -17.06 35.98 9.08
CA GLN A 406 -16.52 35.99 10.45
C GLN A 406 -15.04 36.39 10.49
N ASN A 407 -14.22 35.79 9.63
CA ASN A 407 -12.80 36.12 9.55
C ASN A 407 -12.59 37.58 9.11
N THR A 408 -13.36 38.08 8.15
CA THR A 408 -13.28 39.48 7.70
C THR A 408 -13.64 40.45 8.84
N GLU A 409 -14.67 40.13 9.62
CA GLU A 409 -15.06 40.92 10.80
C GLU A 409 -13.97 40.91 11.89
N GLU A 410 -13.35 39.75 12.16
CA GLU A 410 -12.22 39.64 13.09
C GLU A 410 -11.01 40.45 12.61
N GLN A 411 -10.66 40.35 11.33
CA GLN A 411 -9.57 41.14 10.74
C GLN A 411 -9.87 42.65 10.81
N ARG A 412 -11.13 43.07 10.58
CA ARG A 412 -11.52 44.47 10.70
C ARG A 412 -11.34 44.97 12.12
N LYS A 413 -11.79 44.20 13.13
CA LYS A 413 -11.61 44.55 14.55
C LYS A 413 -10.12 44.64 14.93
N ALA A 414 -9.32 43.65 14.54
CA ALA A 414 -7.88 43.65 14.80
C ALA A 414 -7.18 44.84 14.11
N HIS A 415 -7.60 45.17 12.89
CA HIS A 415 -7.09 46.34 12.18
C HIS A 415 -7.45 47.65 12.90
N GLU A 416 -8.68 47.81 13.37
CA GLU A 416 -9.11 48.97 14.16
C GLU A 416 -8.31 49.11 15.47
N GLU A 417 -8.06 48.00 16.17
CA GLU A 417 -7.19 47.98 17.37
C GLU A 417 -5.76 48.40 17.03
N THR A 418 -5.19 47.83 15.96
CA THR A 418 -3.84 48.18 15.48
C THR A 418 -3.75 49.66 15.07
N LEU A 419 -4.80 50.23 14.46
CA LEU A 419 -4.84 51.65 14.12
C LEU A 419 -4.88 52.54 15.37
N LYS A 420 -5.61 52.15 16.41
CA LYS A 420 -5.62 52.84 17.71
C LYS A 420 -4.22 52.81 18.33
N GLU A 421 -3.59 51.64 18.38
CA GLU A 421 -2.20 51.49 18.87
C GLU A 421 -1.23 52.34 18.06
N ARG A 422 -1.30 52.30 16.72
CA ARG A 422 -0.47 53.11 15.84
C ARG A 422 -0.62 54.60 16.14
N THR A 423 -1.86 55.07 16.37
CA THR A 423 -2.14 56.48 16.66
C THR A 423 -1.50 56.90 17.99
N VAL A 424 -1.59 56.06 19.02
CA VAL A 424 -0.93 56.30 20.32
C VAL A 424 0.60 56.34 20.16
N LEU A 425 1.16 55.39 19.42
CA LEU A 425 2.61 55.29 19.19
C LEU A 425 3.16 56.41 18.29
N MET A 426 2.33 56.98 17.42
CA MET A 426 2.73 58.05 16.49
C MET A 426 3.25 59.29 17.24
N VAL A 427 2.79 59.54 18.47
CA VAL A 427 3.28 60.64 19.32
C VAL A 427 4.77 60.51 19.62
N TYR A 428 5.29 59.28 19.74
CA TYR A 428 6.70 59.01 20.04
C TYR A 428 7.57 58.92 18.79
N LYS A 429 6.96 58.93 17.60
CA LYS A 429 7.67 58.79 16.33
C LYS A 429 8.78 59.85 16.13
N PRO A 430 8.56 61.15 16.38
CA PRO A 430 9.63 62.15 16.23
C PRO A 430 10.82 61.89 17.16
N SER A 431 10.58 61.47 18.40
CA SER A 431 11.66 61.15 19.37
C SER A 431 12.45 59.92 18.94
N VAL A 432 11.78 58.90 18.40
CA VAL A 432 12.42 57.71 17.85
C VAL A 432 13.22 58.05 16.60
N ASP A 433 12.64 58.83 15.67
CA ASP A 433 13.31 59.23 14.43
C ASP A 433 14.58 60.06 14.75
N ASN A 434 14.50 61.01 15.69
CA ASN A 434 15.68 61.76 16.15
C ASN A 434 16.76 60.86 16.76
N TRP A 435 16.37 59.92 17.64
CA TRP A 435 17.33 58.97 18.24
C TRP A 435 17.95 58.05 17.19
N VAL A 436 17.16 57.60 16.21
CA VAL A 436 17.64 56.78 15.08
C VAL A 436 18.61 57.59 14.24
N ASP A 437 18.32 58.85 13.94
CA ASP A 437 19.22 59.72 13.16
C ASP A 437 20.54 59.96 13.89
N GLU A 438 20.52 60.28 15.19
CA GLU A 438 21.75 60.41 16.00
C GLU A 438 22.60 59.12 15.98
N ARG A 439 21.96 57.95 16.14
CA ARG A 439 22.67 56.66 16.14
C ARG A 439 23.13 56.25 14.74
N LEU A 440 22.36 56.58 13.71
CA LEU A 440 22.71 56.32 12.32
C LEU A 440 23.82 57.25 11.85
N GLU A 441 23.89 58.52 12.28
CA GLU A 441 25.02 59.41 12.00
C GLU A 441 26.33 58.84 12.52
N VAL A 442 26.35 58.37 13.77
CA VAL A 442 27.55 57.72 14.35
C VAL A 442 27.95 56.47 13.56
N ARG A 443 26.97 55.68 13.07
CA ARG A 443 27.25 54.51 12.22
C ARG A 443 27.70 54.90 10.82
N ARG A 444 27.10 55.94 10.21
CA ARG A 444 27.46 56.48 8.89
C ARG A 444 28.89 57.00 8.92
N GLU A 445 29.28 57.70 9.99
CA GLU A 445 30.64 58.20 10.19
C GLU A 445 31.64 57.05 10.34
N LYS A 446 31.35 56.06 11.19
CA LYS A 446 32.19 54.86 11.33
C LYS A 446 32.33 54.09 10.01
N HIS A 447 31.26 53.99 9.23
CA HIS A 447 31.28 53.36 7.92
C HIS A 447 32.15 54.15 6.93
N ARG A 448 32.02 55.49 6.91
CA ARG A 448 32.83 56.36 6.05
C ARG A 448 34.32 56.23 6.36
N VAL A 449 34.70 56.31 7.63
CA VAL A 449 36.10 56.11 8.06
C VAL A 449 36.60 54.72 7.66
N ALA A 450 35.79 53.67 7.83
CA ALA A 450 36.17 52.32 7.41
C ALA A 450 36.31 52.17 5.89
N GLU A 451 35.56 52.93 5.10
CA GLU A 451 35.72 53.01 3.64
C GLU A 451 36.99 53.75 3.25
N GLU A 452 37.30 54.89 3.87
CA GLU A 452 38.53 55.66 3.65
C GLU A 452 39.77 54.81 3.98
N GLU A 453 39.78 54.13 5.13
CA GLU A 453 40.85 53.18 5.47
C GLU A 453 40.96 52.03 4.48
N ARG A 454 39.84 51.56 3.91
CA ARG A 454 39.84 50.52 2.88
C ARG A 454 40.43 51.04 1.57
N GLN A 455 40.11 52.28 1.19
CA GLN A 455 40.69 52.93 0.01
C GLN A 455 42.19 53.18 0.19
N GLU A 456 42.64 53.65 1.35
CA GLU A 456 44.06 53.82 1.64
C GLU A 456 44.83 52.50 1.61
N ARG A 457 44.28 51.42 2.18
CA ARG A 457 44.86 50.08 2.08
C ARG A 457 44.96 49.62 0.63
N GLY A 458 43.92 49.88 -0.17
CA GLY A 458 43.93 49.59 -1.61
C GLY A 458 45.01 50.36 -2.36
N LEU A 459 45.17 51.66 -2.09
CA LEU A 459 46.19 52.50 -2.71
C LEU A 459 47.61 52.09 -2.33
N LYS A 460 47.84 51.67 -1.06
CA LYS A 460 49.14 51.13 -0.60
C LYS A 460 49.48 49.75 -1.18
N LEU A 461 48.51 49.04 -1.75
CA LEU A 461 48.72 47.76 -2.45
C LEU A 461 49.01 47.95 -3.95
N ILE A 462 48.81 49.17 -4.48
CA ILE A 462 49.01 49.53 -5.90
C ILE A 462 50.39 50.17 -6.15
N VAL A 463 51.05 50.68 -5.10
CA VAL A 463 52.46 51.14 -5.09
C VAL A 463 53.35 50.00 -4.59
#